data_AF-J2LYJ8-F1
#
_entry.id   AF-J2LYJ8-F1
#
_cell.length_a   1.000
_cell.length_b   1.000
_cell.length_c   1.000
_cell.angle_alpha   90.00
_cell.angle_beta   90.00
_cell.angle_gamma   90.00
#
_symmetry.space_group_name_H-M   'P 1'
#
loop_
_entity.id
_entity.type
_entity.pdbx_description
1 polymer ?
#
loop_
_entity_poly.entity_id
_entity_poly.type
_entity_poly.pdbx_seq_one_letter_code
_entity_poly.pdbx_strand_id
1 'polypeptide(L)'
;MADENATVEAPLAKREVKTHTLTCKTDHSVKQVSVGVRDLVIFFIGGAGDQESYYLTGPNNNIGYVRNIAVADAAKFNMLNRCPSWLLSYNAFISDEGLERNVISRIPNCSTAIYIVGHSLGGWNGAHLSSVLTDRGFKVRMLMTLDPVGEGKIVYGISNIYRREPKPKAEYWVNIRAAATDWNFSDLVADFGEQWEVTQGPNVMGKVDINHADADLMFMQVLPTGKSARQIFNESILNYFRE
;
A
#
# COMPACT_ATOMS: atom_id res chain seq x y z
N MET A 1 -24.93 -10.51 -61.13
CA MET A 1 -23.92 -10.05 -60.15
C MET A 1 -24.56 -8.83 -59.48
N ALA A 2 -25.26 -9.02 -58.35
CA ALA A 2 -24.72 -9.21 -56.99
C ALA A 2 -23.94 -7.97 -56.54
N ASP A 3 -24.13 -7.37 -55.38
CA ASP A 3 -25.07 -7.56 -54.26
C ASP A 3 -24.97 -6.28 -53.40
N GLU A 4 -26.00 -6.06 -52.59
CA GLU A 4 -25.99 -5.12 -51.46
C GLU A 4 -24.80 -5.36 -50.52
N ASN A 5 -24.26 -4.30 -49.90
CA ASN A 5 -24.29 -4.27 -48.45
C ASN A 5 -24.07 -2.86 -47.88
N ALA A 6 -25.10 -2.41 -47.17
CA ALA A 6 -25.08 -1.27 -46.27
C ALA A 6 -24.13 -1.54 -45.10
N THR A 7 -23.41 -0.51 -44.65
CA THR A 7 -22.87 -0.46 -43.30
C THR A 7 -23.65 0.57 -42.51
N VAL A 8 -24.42 0.05 -41.56
CA VAL A 8 -25.25 0.78 -40.60
C VAL A 8 -24.33 1.43 -39.57
N GLU A 9 -24.28 2.76 -39.53
CA GLU A 9 -23.73 3.46 -38.37
C GLU A 9 -24.69 3.29 -37.19
N ALA A 10 -24.23 2.59 -36.15
CA ALA A 10 -24.97 2.47 -34.89
C ALA A 10 -25.09 3.86 -34.23
N PRO A 11 -26.27 4.26 -33.72
CA PRO A 11 -26.40 5.53 -33.02
C PRO A 11 -25.61 5.48 -31.72
N LEU A 12 -24.73 6.46 -31.51
CA LEU A 12 -24.09 6.74 -30.22
C LEU A 12 -25.15 6.79 -29.11
N ALA A 13 -24.99 5.94 -28.10
CA ALA A 13 -25.87 5.91 -26.95
C ALA A 13 -25.94 7.31 -26.32
N LYS A 14 -27.15 7.90 -26.32
CA LYS A 14 -27.42 9.18 -25.66
C LYS A 14 -27.08 9.02 -24.18
N ARG A 15 -26.16 9.86 -23.68
CA ARG A 15 -25.92 10.00 -22.24
C ARG A 15 -27.25 10.34 -21.56
N GLU A 16 -27.67 9.50 -20.62
CA GLU A 16 -28.82 9.80 -19.76
C GLU A 16 -28.54 11.12 -19.03
N VAL A 17 -29.38 12.13 -19.31
CA VAL A 17 -29.41 13.37 -18.55
C VAL A 17 -29.99 13.02 -17.18
N LYS A 18 -29.13 12.82 -16.18
CA LYS A 18 -29.58 12.70 -14.79
C LYS A 18 -30.13 14.04 -14.32
N THR A 19 -31.44 14.15 -14.26
CA THR A 19 -32.13 15.30 -13.68
C THR A 19 -31.95 15.25 -12.16
N HIS A 20 -31.08 16.11 -11.63
CA HIS A 20 -31.00 16.33 -10.19
C HIS A 20 -32.14 17.26 -9.78
N THR A 21 -33.06 16.75 -8.96
CA THR A 21 -34.12 17.59 -8.38
C THR A 21 -33.47 18.53 -7.37
N LEU A 22 -33.36 19.81 -7.73
CA LEU A 22 -32.93 20.85 -6.80
C LEU A 22 -34.02 21.05 -5.75
N THR A 23 -33.60 21.27 -4.50
CA THR A 23 -34.53 21.49 -3.40
C THR A 23 -35.29 22.80 -3.61
N CYS A 24 -36.58 22.81 -3.25
CA CYS A 24 -37.46 23.95 -3.46
C CYS A 24 -36.95 25.20 -2.73
N LYS A 25 -37.08 26.38 -3.36
CA LYS A 25 -36.60 27.67 -2.81
C LYS A 25 -37.24 28.03 -1.46
N THR A 26 -38.38 27.41 -1.13
CA THR A 26 -39.12 27.60 0.13
C THR A 26 -38.74 26.61 1.21
N ASP A 27 -37.84 25.66 0.93
CA ASP A 27 -37.35 24.71 1.92
C ASP A 27 -36.28 25.37 2.79
N HIS A 28 -36.72 25.89 3.94
CA HIS A 28 -35.87 26.44 4.99
C HIS A 28 -35.46 25.39 6.03
N SER A 29 -35.73 24.10 5.79
CA SER A 29 -35.30 23.06 6.73
C SER A 29 -33.78 23.01 6.81
N VAL A 30 -33.26 22.88 8.04
CA VAL A 30 -31.83 22.67 8.27
C VAL A 30 -31.48 21.30 7.71
N LYS A 31 -30.83 21.28 6.54
CA LYS A 31 -30.28 20.04 5.98
C LYS A 31 -29.10 19.61 6.84
N GLN A 32 -29.32 18.61 7.67
CA GLN A 32 -28.22 17.95 8.36
C GLN A 32 -27.39 17.19 7.32
N VAL A 33 -26.21 17.73 7.01
CA VAL A 33 -25.18 17.00 6.29
C VAL A 33 -24.44 16.20 7.33
N SER A 34 -24.52 14.87 7.26
CA SER A 34 -23.65 14.02 8.07
C SER A 34 -22.21 14.28 7.63
N VAL A 35 -21.41 14.85 8.52
CA VAL A 35 -19.95 14.88 8.32
C VAL A 35 -19.49 13.44 8.47
N GLY A 36 -19.18 12.80 7.35
CA GLY A 36 -18.72 11.42 7.34
C GLY A 36 -17.49 11.28 8.23
N VAL A 37 -17.53 10.33 9.16
CA VAL A 37 -16.32 9.93 9.89
C VAL A 37 -15.33 9.45 8.85
N ARG A 38 -14.16 10.09 8.80
CA ARG A 38 -13.09 9.64 7.92
C ARG A 38 -12.55 8.32 8.43
N ASP A 39 -12.58 7.33 7.55
CA ASP A 39 -12.06 5.99 7.80
C ASP A 39 -10.66 5.85 7.22
N LEU A 40 -9.82 5.14 7.96
CA LEU A 40 -8.43 4.87 7.64
C LEU A 40 -8.19 3.38 7.90
N VAL A 41 -7.41 2.73 7.04
CA VAL A 41 -6.88 1.38 7.29
C VAL A 41 -5.40 1.32 6.97
N ILE A 42 -4.66 0.49 7.71
CA ILE A 42 -3.23 0.31 7.52
C ILE A 42 -2.89 -1.17 7.32
N PHE A 43 -2.21 -1.48 6.23
CA PHE A 43 -1.68 -2.82 5.95
C PHE A 43 -0.16 -2.82 6.11
N PHE A 44 0.33 -3.64 7.04
CA PHE A 44 1.74 -3.90 7.27
C PHE A 44 2.08 -5.25 6.63
N ILE A 45 2.89 -5.24 5.57
CA ILE A 45 3.13 -6.40 4.72
C ILE A 45 4.58 -6.86 4.86
N GLY A 46 4.76 -8.05 5.42
CA GLY A 46 6.07 -8.64 5.66
C GLY A 46 6.56 -9.45 4.46
N GLY A 47 7.88 -9.55 4.31
CA GLY A 47 8.54 -10.36 3.28
C GLY A 47 8.47 -11.87 3.54
N ALA A 48 9.22 -12.64 2.75
CA ALA A 48 9.41 -14.06 3.00
C ALA A 48 10.09 -14.30 4.35
N GLY A 49 9.62 -15.28 5.12
CA GLY A 49 10.16 -15.56 6.45
C GLY A 49 9.71 -14.57 7.52
N ASP A 50 8.91 -13.55 7.20
CA ASP A 50 8.53 -12.52 8.18
C ASP A 50 7.34 -12.99 9.04
N GLN A 51 6.19 -13.22 8.41
CA GLN A 51 4.93 -13.60 9.06
C GLN A 51 4.65 -15.11 9.02
N GLU A 52 5.45 -15.85 8.26
CA GLU A 52 5.42 -17.32 8.11
C GLU A 52 6.85 -17.83 7.91
N SER A 53 7.12 -19.10 8.25
CA SER A 53 8.42 -19.70 7.92
C SER A 53 8.59 -19.85 6.41
N TYR A 54 9.81 -19.65 5.94
CA TYR A 54 10.20 -19.75 4.54
C TYR A 54 11.57 -20.42 4.45
N TYR A 55 11.68 -21.57 3.78
CA TYR A 55 12.94 -22.33 3.61
C TYR A 55 13.84 -22.40 4.87
N LEU A 56 13.30 -22.93 5.97
CA LEU A 56 13.98 -23.11 7.27
C LEU A 56 14.34 -21.81 8.04
N THR A 57 13.93 -20.64 7.55
CA THR A 57 14.04 -19.34 8.25
C THR A 57 12.66 -18.79 8.61
N GLY A 58 12.58 -17.95 9.65
CA GLY A 58 11.35 -17.29 10.10
C GLY A 58 10.45 -18.13 11.03
N PRO A 59 9.40 -17.51 11.62
CA PRO A 59 8.96 -16.13 11.40
C PRO A 59 9.86 -15.10 12.12
N ASN A 60 10.32 -14.08 11.40
CA ASN A 60 11.25 -13.05 11.89
C ASN A 60 10.53 -11.81 12.44
N ASN A 61 9.29 -11.58 12.02
CA ASN A 61 8.42 -10.49 12.50
C ASN A 61 8.98 -9.05 12.32
N ASN A 62 9.78 -8.81 11.28
CA ASN A 62 10.43 -7.52 10.99
C ASN A 62 9.40 -6.40 10.81
N ILE A 63 8.38 -6.60 9.96
CA ILE A 63 7.32 -5.59 9.77
C ILE A 63 6.45 -5.42 11.03
N GLY A 64 6.43 -6.43 11.91
CA GLY A 64 5.75 -6.38 13.20
C GLY A 64 6.28 -5.25 14.10
N TYR A 65 7.60 -5.02 14.10
CA TYR A 65 8.20 -3.91 14.84
C TYR A 65 7.76 -2.54 14.32
N VAL A 66 7.67 -2.39 12.98
CA VAL A 66 7.15 -1.17 12.34
C VAL A 66 5.71 -0.91 12.77
N ARG A 67 4.86 -1.95 12.76
CA ARG A 67 3.48 -1.85 13.24
C ARG A 67 3.41 -1.43 14.70
N ASN A 68 4.24 -2.02 15.57
CA ASN A 68 4.24 -1.70 16.99
C ASN A 68 4.58 -0.22 17.24
N ILE A 69 5.53 0.34 16.49
CA ILE A 69 5.86 1.76 16.53
C ILE A 69 4.65 2.60 16.10
N ALA A 70 4.02 2.28 14.96
CA ALA A 70 2.86 3.00 14.46
C ALA A 70 1.66 2.96 15.41
N VAL A 71 1.40 1.80 16.03
CA VAL A 71 0.35 1.61 17.05
C VAL A 71 0.66 2.43 18.31
N ALA A 72 1.91 2.42 18.78
CA ALA A 72 2.32 3.21 19.93
C ALA A 72 2.17 4.72 19.67
N ASP A 73 2.48 5.19 18.47
CA ASP A 73 2.28 6.58 18.07
C ASP A 73 0.79 6.93 17.96
N ALA A 74 -0.03 6.07 17.33
CA ALA A 74 -1.47 6.26 17.28
C ALA A 74 -2.10 6.33 18.68
N ALA A 75 -1.61 5.53 19.63
CA ALA A 75 -2.03 5.59 21.03
C ALA A 75 -1.66 6.94 21.68
N LYS A 76 -0.42 7.42 21.49
CA LYS A 76 0.03 8.74 21.99
C LYS A 76 -0.81 9.89 21.44
N PHE A 77 -1.32 9.76 20.22
CA PHE A 77 -2.19 10.76 19.59
C PHE A 77 -3.69 10.56 19.89
N ASN A 78 -4.08 9.60 20.73
CA ASN A 78 -5.48 9.24 21.02
C ASN A 78 -6.28 8.81 19.78
N MET A 79 -5.62 8.12 18.85
CA MET A 79 -6.17 7.74 17.55
C MET A 79 -6.16 6.23 17.28
N LEU A 80 -5.80 5.42 18.29
CA LEU A 80 -5.70 3.97 18.14
C LEU A 80 -6.96 3.34 17.52
N ASN A 81 -8.14 3.71 18.02
CA ASN A 81 -9.42 3.20 17.52
C ASN A 81 -9.77 3.68 16.10
N ARG A 82 -9.06 4.68 15.58
CA ARG A 82 -9.24 5.24 14.24
C ARG A 82 -8.23 4.71 13.22
N CYS A 83 -7.25 3.93 13.66
CA CYS A 83 -6.16 3.41 12.84
C CYS A 83 -6.15 1.87 12.87
N PRO A 84 -7.25 1.19 12.48
CA PRO A 84 -7.25 -0.26 12.40
C PRO A 84 -6.12 -0.72 11.46
N SER A 85 -5.33 -1.68 11.95
CA SER A 85 -4.11 -2.12 11.27
C SER A 85 -3.91 -3.62 11.35
N TRP A 86 -3.44 -4.20 10.26
CA TRP A 86 -3.24 -5.65 10.13
C TRP A 86 -1.85 -5.98 9.61
N LEU A 87 -1.31 -7.08 10.13
CA LEU A 87 -0.14 -7.75 9.59
C LEU A 87 -0.56 -8.73 8.51
N LEU A 88 0.19 -8.78 7.41
CA LEU A 88 -0.03 -9.66 6.27
C LEU A 88 1.31 -10.24 5.79
N SER A 89 1.32 -11.53 5.44
CA SER A 89 2.39 -12.11 4.63
C SER A 89 2.32 -11.54 3.20
N TYR A 90 3.46 -11.41 2.53
CA TYR A 90 3.54 -10.93 1.15
C TYR A 90 2.62 -11.68 0.18
N ASN A 91 2.40 -12.98 0.39
CA ASN A 91 1.60 -13.86 -0.45
C ASN A 91 0.09 -13.89 -0.12
N ALA A 92 -0.36 -13.16 0.90
CA ALA A 92 -1.73 -13.28 1.44
C ALA A 92 -2.85 -12.80 0.49
N PHE A 93 -2.51 -12.05 -0.56
CA PHE A 93 -3.49 -11.36 -1.42
C PHE A 93 -3.23 -11.54 -2.92
N ILE A 94 -2.57 -12.63 -3.31
CA ILE A 94 -2.23 -12.87 -4.73
C ILE A 94 -3.40 -13.50 -5.49
N SER A 95 -4.15 -14.40 -4.85
CA SER A 95 -5.41 -14.91 -5.41
C SER A 95 -6.53 -13.91 -5.17
N ASP A 96 -7.57 -13.93 -6.02
CA ASP A 96 -8.76 -13.11 -5.81
C ASP A 96 -9.43 -13.39 -4.46
N GLU A 97 -9.50 -14.65 -4.05
CA GLU A 97 -10.03 -15.03 -2.73
C GLU A 97 -9.17 -14.47 -1.58
N GLY A 98 -7.84 -14.57 -1.70
CA GLY A 98 -6.91 -14.02 -0.70
C GLY A 98 -7.02 -12.51 -0.60
N LEU A 99 -7.11 -11.82 -1.75
CA LEU A 99 -7.30 -10.39 -1.83
C LEU A 99 -8.61 -9.96 -1.15
N GLU A 100 -9.71 -10.65 -1.47
CA GLU A 100 -11.02 -10.33 -0.89
C GLU A 100 -11.03 -10.54 0.62
N ARG A 101 -10.57 -11.72 1.06
CA ARG A 101 -10.56 -12.12 2.46
C ARG A 101 -9.61 -11.29 3.31
N ASN A 102 -8.41 -11.00 2.83
CA ASN A 102 -7.35 -10.43 3.65
C ASN A 102 -7.19 -8.91 3.51
N VAL A 103 -7.75 -8.30 2.45
CA VAL A 103 -7.64 -6.86 2.19
C VAL A 103 -9.00 -6.21 2.00
N ILE A 104 -9.80 -6.61 1.01
CA ILE A 104 -11.03 -5.90 0.64
C ILE A 104 -12.07 -5.93 1.76
N SER A 105 -12.30 -7.08 2.39
CA SER A 105 -13.25 -7.22 3.50
C SER A 105 -12.91 -6.36 4.74
N ARG A 106 -11.68 -5.84 4.83
CA ARG A 106 -11.20 -4.99 5.91
C ARG A 106 -11.31 -3.49 5.59
N ILE A 107 -11.66 -3.14 4.35
CA ILE A 107 -11.84 -1.76 3.90
C ILE A 107 -13.35 -1.46 3.93
N PRO A 108 -13.82 -0.57 4.84
CA PRO A 108 -15.26 -0.34 5.01
C PRO A 108 -15.96 0.18 3.74
N ASN A 109 -15.28 1.03 2.97
CA ASN A 109 -15.83 1.63 1.75
C ASN A 109 -14.71 2.24 0.88
N CYS A 110 -15.00 2.57 -0.37
CA CYS A 110 -14.01 3.12 -1.31
C CYS A 110 -13.45 4.51 -0.94
N SER A 111 -14.07 5.23 0.01
CA SER A 111 -13.58 6.51 0.51
C SER A 111 -12.59 6.39 1.66
N THR A 112 -12.42 5.18 2.21
CA THR A 112 -11.44 4.87 3.25
C THR A 112 -10.03 5.18 2.74
N ALA A 113 -9.24 5.92 3.52
CA ALA A 113 -7.83 6.13 3.21
C ALA A 113 -7.01 4.88 3.53
N ILE A 114 -6.32 4.35 2.51
CA ILE A 114 -5.52 3.14 2.64
C ILE A 114 -4.05 3.52 2.74
N TYR A 115 -3.39 2.98 3.76
CA TYR A 115 -1.95 3.07 3.97
C TYR A 115 -1.35 1.67 3.85
N ILE A 116 -0.28 1.55 3.07
CA ILE A 116 0.45 0.30 2.87
C ILE A 116 1.90 0.53 3.28
N VAL A 117 2.40 -0.30 4.20
CA VAL A 117 3.81 -0.32 4.58
C VAL A 117 4.33 -1.74 4.33
N GLY A 118 5.17 -1.89 3.32
CA GLY A 118 5.71 -3.18 2.91
C GLY A 118 7.21 -3.26 3.12
N HIS A 119 7.70 -4.37 3.65
CA HIS A 119 9.12 -4.66 3.81
C HIS A 119 9.54 -5.82 2.91
N SER A 120 10.73 -5.77 2.30
CA SER A 120 11.26 -6.88 1.51
C SER A 120 10.29 -7.29 0.38
N LEU A 121 9.97 -8.59 0.20
CA LEU A 121 8.94 -9.03 -0.77
C LEU A 121 7.55 -8.43 -0.48
N GLY A 122 7.28 -8.08 0.78
CA GLY A 122 6.09 -7.33 1.16
C GLY A 122 6.08 -5.91 0.61
N GLY A 123 7.26 -5.30 0.42
CA GLY A 123 7.42 -4.03 -0.29
C GLY A 123 7.03 -4.16 -1.78
N TRP A 124 7.53 -5.20 -2.45
CA TRP A 124 7.19 -5.47 -3.86
C TRP A 124 5.70 -5.80 -4.06
N ASN A 125 5.15 -6.72 -3.27
CA ASN A 125 3.74 -7.08 -3.38
C ASN A 125 2.82 -5.97 -2.87
N GLY A 126 3.23 -5.20 -1.86
CA GLY A 126 2.51 -4.00 -1.41
C GLY A 126 2.45 -2.91 -2.47
N ALA A 127 3.53 -2.74 -3.23
CA ALA A 127 3.59 -1.87 -4.39
C ALA A 127 2.60 -2.30 -5.49
N HIS A 128 2.48 -3.61 -5.79
CA HIS A 128 1.42 -4.12 -6.68
C HIS A 128 0.01 -3.91 -6.13
N LEU A 129 -0.17 -4.18 -4.83
CA LEU A 129 -1.45 -4.02 -4.16
C LEU A 129 -1.96 -2.57 -4.28
N SER A 130 -1.05 -1.58 -4.22
CA SER A 130 -1.42 -0.18 -4.41
C SER A 130 -2.12 0.07 -5.76
N SER A 131 -1.62 -0.54 -6.83
CA SER A 131 -2.19 -0.44 -8.17
C SER A 131 -3.51 -1.18 -8.27
N VAL A 132 -3.57 -2.42 -7.74
CA VAL A 132 -4.79 -3.24 -7.73
C VAL A 132 -5.94 -2.52 -7.02
N LEU A 133 -5.67 -1.94 -5.84
CA LEU A 133 -6.67 -1.22 -5.06
C LEU A 133 -7.13 0.06 -5.77
N THR A 134 -6.18 0.84 -6.30
CA THR A 134 -6.50 2.06 -7.04
C THR A 134 -7.34 1.77 -8.29
N ASP A 135 -7.00 0.71 -9.03
CA ASP A 135 -7.75 0.31 -10.23
C ASP A 135 -9.16 -0.23 -9.91
N ARG A 136 -9.38 -0.68 -8.68
CA ARG A 136 -10.71 -1.03 -8.14
C ARG A 136 -11.45 0.18 -7.52
N GLY A 137 -10.89 1.38 -7.60
CA GLY A 137 -11.54 2.62 -7.14
C GLY A 137 -11.32 2.97 -5.66
N PHE A 138 -10.43 2.26 -4.96
CA PHE A 138 -10.02 2.62 -3.61
C PHE A 138 -8.98 3.74 -3.61
N LYS A 139 -8.86 4.44 -2.46
CA LYS A 139 -7.89 5.53 -2.29
C LYS A 139 -6.67 5.08 -1.51
N VAL A 140 -5.59 4.76 -2.23
CA VAL A 140 -4.28 4.50 -1.61
C VAL A 140 -3.60 5.84 -1.34
N ARG A 141 -3.73 6.31 -0.10
CA ARG A 141 -3.19 7.61 0.31
C ARG A 141 -1.68 7.56 0.49
N MET A 142 -1.15 6.45 1.00
CA MET A 142 0.28 6.31 1.22
C MET A 142 0.79 4.90 0.98
N LEU A 143 1.90 4.81 0.25
CA LEU A 143 2.72 3.62 0.13
C LEU A 143 4.10 3.89 0.75
N MET A 144 4.57 2.96 1.58
CA MET A 144 5.94 2.94 2.07
C MET A 144 6.57 1.60 1.75
N THR A 145 7.68 1.61 1.03
CA THR A 145 8.46 0.42 0.67
C THR A 145 9.80 0.47 1.38
N LEU A 146 10.01 -0.47 2.31
CA LEU A 146 11.20 -0.61 3.14
C LEU A 146 12.06 -1.74 2.57
N ASP A 147 13.16 -1.35 1.93
CA ASP A 147 14.06 -2.21 1.16
C ASP A 147 13.34 -3.28 0.33
N PRO A 148 12.50 -2.88 -0.65
CA PRO A 148 11.72 -3.83 -1.40
C PRO A 148 12.63 -4.74 -2.25
N VAL A 149 12.35 -6.03 -2.22
CA VAL A 149 12.99 -7.05 -3.06
C VAL A 149 11.93 -7.78 -3.86
N GLY A 150 12.28 -8.31 -5.03
CA GLY A 150 11.32 -9.02 -5.89
C GLY A 150 11.75 -9.15 -7.34
N GLU A 151 12.91 -8.59 -7.70
CA GLU A 151 13.58 -8.89 -8.95
C GLU A 151 14.25 -10.28 -8.90
N GLY A 152 14.58 -10.82 -10.07
CA GLY A 152 15.25 -12.11 -10.21
C GLY A 152 14.32 -13.27 -10.61
N LYS A 153 14.76 -14.05 -11.60
CA LYS A 153 14.02 -15.20 -12.14
C LYS A 153 13.82 -16.33 -11.12
N ILE A 154 14.70 -16.42 -10.12
CA ILE A 154 14.62 -17.44 -9.07
C ILE A 154 13.42 -17.15 -8.17
N VAL A 155 13.23 -15.92 -7.70
CA VAL A 155 12.04 -15.51 -6.91
C VAL A 155 10.75 -15.88 -7.61
N TYR A 156 10.64 -15.61 -8.92
CA TYR A 156 9.42 -15.90 -9.68
C TYR A 156 9.10 -17.41 -9.76
N GLY A 157 10.11 -18.26 -9.58
CA GLY A 157 9.99 -19.72 -9.60
C GLY A 157 9.65 -20.32 -8.23
N ILE A 158 10.08 -19.70 -7.12
CA ILE A 158 9.99 -20.27 -5.77
C ILE A 158 9.07 -19.51 -4.81
N SER A 159 8.77 -18.24 -5.12
CA SER A 159 7.93 -17.38 -4.30
C SER A 159 6.62 -17.06 -5.00
N ASN A 160 5.53 -17.10 -4.25
CA ASN A 160 4.26 -16.60 -4.73
C ASN A 160 4.31 -15.07 -4.67
N ILE A 161 4.69 -14.42 -5.77
CA ILE A 161 4.71 -12.96 -5.92
C ILE A 161 4.11 -12.53 -7.27
N TYR A 162 3.75 -11.25 -7.36
CA TYR A 162 3.44 -10.66 -8.66
C TYR A 162 4.70 -10.62 -9.52
N ARG A 163 4.69 -11.33 -10.66
CA ARG A 163 5.88 -11.56 -11.50
C ARG A 163 6.29 -10.39 -12.39
N ARG A 164 5.48 -9.34 -12.47
CA ARG A 164 5.79 -8.14 -13.25
C ARG A 164 6.37 -7.11 -12.31
N GLU A 165 7.22 -6.23 -12.80
CA GLU A 165 7.63 -5.07 -12.01
C GLU A 165 6.39 -4.26 -11.59
N PRO A 166 6.26 -3.89 -10.31
CA PRO A 166 5.16 -3.08 -9.84
C PRO A 166 5.13 -1.71 -10.50
N LYS A 167 3.91 -1.18 -10.72
CA LYS A 167 3.68 0.18 -11.18
C LYS A 167 2.83 0.92 -10.14
N PRO A 168 3.43 1.34 -9.02
CA PRO A 168 2.68 1.80 -7.86
C PRO A 168 1.70 2.92 -8.18
N LYS A 169 0.53 2.87 -7.54
CA LYS A 169 -0.46 3.94 -7.58
C LYS A 169 -0.83 4.31 -6.16
N ALA A 170 -0.30 5.44 -5.69
CA ALA A 170 -0.58 6.02 -4.39
C ALA A 170 -0.50 7.55 -4.49
N GLU A 171 -1.23 8.28 -3.64
CA GLU A 171 -1.14 9.74 -3.57
C GLU A 171 0.24 10.20 -3.08
N TYR A 172 0.86 9.42 -2.18
CA TYR A 172 2.21 9.65 -1.68
C TYR A 172 2.98 8.34 -1.53
N TRP A 173 4.22 8.30 -2.00
CA TRP A 173 5.08 7.11 -1.94
C TRP A 173 6.45 7.46 -1.37
N VAL A 174 6.83 6.76 -0.31
CA VAL A 174 8.18 6.76 0.26
C VAL A 174 8.86 5.43 -0.05
N ASN A 175 10.04 5.48 -0.66
CA ASN A 175 10.88 4.31 -0.86
C ASN A 175 12.19 4.46 -0.07
N ILE A 176 12.55 3.44 0.71
CA ILE A 176 13.79 3.40 1.47
C ILE A 176 14.55 2.15 1.04
N ARG A 177 15.85 2.27 0.80
CA ARG A 177 16.74 1.18 0.42
C ARG A 177 17.79 0.95 1.51
N ALA A 178 17.98 -0.29 1.90
CA ALA A 178 19.05 -0.72 2.78
C ALA A 178 20.39 -0.77 2.03
N ALA A 179 21.45 -0.37 2.71
CA ALA A 179 22.82 -0.34 2.18
C ALA A 179 23.84 -0.53 3.30
N ALA A 180 23.62 -1.55 4.15
CA ALA A 180 24.49 -1.86 5.28
C ALA A 180 25.95 -2.08 4.85
N THR A 181 26.86 -1.42 5.57
CA THR A 181 28.32 -1.57 5.39
C THR A 181 28.84 -2.88 6.00
N ASP A 182 28.26 -3.30 7.14
CA ASP A 182 28.61 -4.52 7.88
C ASP A 182 27.53 -5.60 7.70
N TRP A 183 27.59 -6.28 6.56
CA TRP A 183 26.66 -7.31 6.11
C TRP A 183 26.57 -8.49 7.10
N ASN A 184 25.38 -9.03 7.37
CA ASN A 184 25.21 -10.21 8.22
C ASN A 184 24.24 -11.24 7.63
N PHE A 185 24.38 -12.49 8.08
CA PHE A 185 23.73 -13.70 7.52
C PHE A 185 22.17 -13.67 7.50
N SER A 186 21.53 -12.62 8.05
CA SER A 186 20.09 -12.38 7.88
C SER A 186 19.71 -11.96 6.44
N ASP A 187 20.70 -11.64 5.61
CA ASP A 187 20.58 -11.28 4.19
C ASP A 187 20.34 -12.48 3.24
N LEU A 188 20.19 -13.71 3.75
CA LEU A 188 19.95 -14.90 2.91
C LEU A 188 18.69 -14.77 2.03
N VAL A 189 17.68 -14.02 2.49
CA VAL A 189 16.43 -13.75 1.74
C VAL A 189 16.57 -12.58 0.74
N ALA A 190 17.49 -11.64 0.99
CA ALA A 190 17.88 -10.61 0.02
C ALA A 190 18.71 -11.19 -1.13
N ASP A 191 19.44 -12.29 -0.89
CA ASP A 191 20.06 -13.09 -1.96
C ASP A 191 19.04 -13.90 -2.78
N PHE A 192 17.83 -14.16 -2.25
CA PHE A 192 16.80 -14.90 -2.99
C PHE A 192 16.03 -14.03 -3.97
N GLY A 193 15.81 -12.75 -3.66
CA GLY A 193 15.21 -11.79 -4.55
C GLY A 193 16.02 -10.54 -4.67
N GLU A 194 16.55 -10.31 -5.87
CA GLU A 194 17.34 -9.14 -6.18
C GLU A 194 16.57 -7.88 -5.72
N GLN A 195 17.31 -6.96 -5.06
CA GLN A 195 16.75 -5.69 -4.60
C GLN A 195 16.12 -4.95 -5.77
N TRP A 196 14.89 -4.46 -5.59
CA TRP A 196 14.22 -3.69 -6.62
C TRP A 196 14.86 -2.30 -6.73
N GLU A 197 15.47 -2.02 -7.88
CA GLU A 197 16.08 -0.72 -8.18
C GLU A 197 15.01 0.30 -8.56
N VAL A 198 14.34 0.88 -7.55
CA VAL A 198 13.37 1.95 -7.77
C VAL A 198 14.11 3.23 -8.20
N THR A 199 13.99 3.59 -9.48
CA THR A 199 14.67 4.76 -10.05
C THR A 199 13.76 5.98 -10.22
N GLN A 200 12.44 5.77 -10.23
CA GLN A 200 11.44 6.83 -10.46
C GLN A 200 10.10 6.49 -9.79
N GLY A 201 9.31 7.54 -9.49
CA GLY A 201 7.95 7.41 -8.96
C GLY A 201 7.78 7.84 -7.49
N PRO A 202 8.66 7.47 -6.54
CA PRO A 202 8.51 7.90 -5.14
C PRO A 202 8.56 9.42 -5.00
N ASN A 203 7.76 9.94 -4.08
CA ASN A 203 7.84 11.33 -3.64
C ASN A 203 9.08 11.55 -2.75
N VAL A 204 9.47 10.50 -2.01
CA VAL A 204 10.67 10.50 -1.17
C VAL A 204 11.45 9.24 -1.42
N MET A 205 12.75 9.39 -1.66
CA MET A 205 13.71 8.31 -1.81
C MET A 205 14.78 8.42 -0.73
N GLY A 206 15.13 7.31 -0.09
CA GLY A 206 16.23 7.22 0.86
C GLY A 206 17.08 5.99 0.64
N LYS A 207 18.39 6.11 0.88
CA LYS A 207 19.34 5.01 0.99
C LYS A 207 19.99 5.11 2.36
N VAL A 208 19.96 4.04 3.15
CA VAL A 208 20.34 4.06 4.57
C VAL A 208 21.29 2.92 4.90
N ASP A 209 22.29 3.20 5.74
CA ASP A 209 23.27 2.22 6.24
C ASP A 209 22.65 1.41 7.39
N ILE A 210 21.72 0.53 7.04
CA ILE A 210 20.90 -0.29 7.93
C ILE A 210 20.73 -1.65 7.25
N ASN A 211 20.69 -2.75 8.02
CA ASN A 211 20.52 -4.09 7.45
C ASN A 211 19.12 -4.28 6.86
N HIS A 212 19.02 -5.19 5.89
CA HIS A 212 17.74 -5.54 5.29
C HIS A 212 16.70 -5.95 6.35
N ALA A 213 17.09 -6.73 7.36
CA ALA A 213 16.16 -7.23 8.38
C ALA A 213 15.58 -6.13 9.30
N ASP A 214 16.27 -5.00 9.46
CA ASP A 214 15.96 -3.97 10.46
C ASP A 214 14.93 -2.95 9.92
N ALA A 215 13.73 -3.43 9.58
CA ALA A 215 12.66 -2.64 8.99
C ALA A 215 12.21 -1.44 9.85
N ASP A 216 12.21 -1.60 11.17
CA ASP A 216 11.89 -0.54 12.12
C ASP A 216 12.95 0.56 12.17
N LEU A 217 14.24 0.19 12.10
CA LEU A 217 15.32 1.16 12.01
C LEU A 217 15.22 1.96 10.70
N MET A 218 14.94 1.29 9.58
CA MET A 218 14.67 1.97 8.31
C MET A 218 13.49 2.95 8.41
N PHE A 219 12.41 2.54 9.07
CA PHE A 219 11.23 3.38 9.28
C PHE A 219 11.53 4.63 10.13
N MET A 220 12.45 4.52 11.08
CA MET A 220 12.83 5.61 12.00
C MET A 220 13.97 6.49 11.50
N GLN A 221 14.77 6.03 10.54
CA GLN A 221 15.93 6.74 10.03
C GLN A 221 15.53 8.06 9.35
N VAL A 222 16.28 9.13 9.63
CA VAL A 222 16.10 10.42 8.95
C VAL A 222 16.55 10.29 7.51
N LEU A 223 15.66 10.65 6.58
CA LEU A 223 15.88 10.61 5.14
C LEU A 223 16.45 11.96 4.64
N PRO A 224 16.91 12.06 3.38
CA PRO A 224 17.46 13.31 2.83
C PRO A 224 16.51 14.51 2.88
N THR A 225 15.21 14.29 3.04
CA THR A 225 14.19 15.33 3.23
C THR A 225 14.20 15.96 4.63
N GLY A 226 15.05 15.47 5.54
CA GLY A 226 15.11 15.90 6.94
C GLY A 226 14.05 15.28 7.85
N LYS A 227 13.20 14.40 7.31
CA LYS A 227 12.19 13.64 8.07
C LYS A 227 12.42 12.15 7.91
N SER A 228 12.06 11.37 8.94
CA SER A 228 11.97 9.91 8.81
C SER A 228 10.65 9.46 8.17
N ALA A 229 10.61 8.22 7.68
CA ALA A 229 9.35 7.64 7.18
C ALA A 229 8.27 7.62 8.27
N ARG A 230 8.64 7.33 9.52
CA ARG A 230 7.74 7.44 10.69
C ARG A 230 7.14 8.84 10.84
N GLN A 231 7.95 9.89 10.73
CA GLN A 231 7.44 11.26 10.82
C GLN A 231 6.49 11.58 9.67
N ILE A 232 6.86 11.23 8.43
CA ILE A 232 6.01 11.42 7.25
C ILE A 232 4.67 10.66 7.40
N PHE A 233 4.72 9.42 7.88
CA PHE A 233 3.56 8.57 8.15
C PHE A 233 2.60 9.22 9.15
N ASN A 234 3.14 9.62 10.31
CA ASN A 234 2.36 10.23 11.38
C ASN A 234 1.76 11.58 10.95
N GLU A 235 2.52 12.42 10.27
CA GLU A 235 2.01 13.70 9.75
C GLU A 235 0.88 13.50 8.74
N SER A 236 1.00 12.54 7.82
CA SER A 236 -0.06 12.24 6.85
C SER A 236 -1.35 11.79 7.53
N ILE A 237 -1.25 10.91 8.53
CA ILE A 237 -2.40 10.45 9.31
C ILE A 237 -3.03 11.62 10.08
N LEU A 238 -2.22 12.42 10.79
CA LEU A 238 -2.71 13.56 11.56
C LEU A 238 -3.40 14.60 10.66
N ASN A 239 -2.83 14.89 9.49
CA ASN A 239 -3.42 15.81 8.53
C ASN A 239 -4.73 15.25 7.94
N TYR A 240 -4.78 13.96 7.63
CA TYR A 240 -6.00 13.31 7.12
C TYR A 240 -7.19 13.47 8.07
N PHE A 241 -6.96 13.53 9.38
CA PHE A 241 -8.06 13.73 10.34
C PHE A 241 -8.35 15.20 10.69
N ARG A 242 -7.55 16.14 10.17
CA ARG A 242 -7.74 17.60 10.34
C ARG A 242 -8.39 18.28 9.14
N GLU A 243 -8.22 17.74 7.93
CA GLU A 243 -8.85 18.27 6.70
C GLU A 243 -10.39 18.33 6.83
#